data_AF-A0A2K3JVG1-F1
#
_entry.id   AF-A0A2K3JVG1-F1
#
_cell.length_a   1.000
_cell.length_b   1.000
_cell.length_c   1.000
_cell.angle_alpha   90.00
_cell.angle_beta   90.00
_cell.angle_gamma   90.00
#
_symmetry.space_group_name_H-M   'P 1'
#
loop_
_entity.id
_entity.type
_entity.pdbx_description
1 polymer ?
#
loop_
_entity_poly.entity_id
_entity_poly.type
_entity_poly.pdbx_seq_one_letter_code
_entity_poly.pdbx_strand_id
1 'polypeptide(L)' 'IENEYGNVEYGNVMFVYGDDGKAYIDWCAKMAESFNIGVPWIMCQQPDAPQPMTKYIK' A
#
# COMPACT_ATOMS: atom_id res chain seq x y z
N ILE A 1 2.70 -0.32 6.46
CA ILE A 1 3.87 -0.98 5.86
C ILE A 1 4.50 -0.09 4.80
N GLU A 2 3.70 0.50 3.90
CA GLU A 2 4.10 1.58 3.00
C GLU A 2 3.45 2.91 3.38
N ASN A 3 4.03 4.03 2.90
CA ASN A 3 3.53 5.37 3.17
C ASN A 3 3.56 6.24 1.90
N GLU A 4 2.41 6.84 1.56
CA GLU A 4 2.28 7.86 0.49
C GLU A 4 2.65 7.39 -0.92
N TYR A 5 2.83 6.10 -1.13
CA TYR A 5 3.15 5.55 -2.44
C TYR A 5 2.03 5.78 -3.47
N GLY A 6 0.77 5.67 -3.04
CA GLY A 6 -0.43 5.99 -3.83
C GLY A 6 -0.91 7.44 -3.69
N ASN A 7 -0.09 8.34 -3.12
CA ASN A 7 -0.52 9.70 -2.82
C ASN A 7 -0.77 10.51 -4.11
N VAL A 8 -2.03 10.85 -4.36
CA VAL A 8 -2.44 11.59 -5.57
C VAL A 8 -2.03 13.07 -5.55
N GLU A 9 -1.78 13.67 -4.39
CA GLU A 9 -1.41 15.10 -4.27
C GLU A 9 0.06 15.35 -4.63
N TYR A 10 0.95 14.40 -4.32
CA TYR A 10 2.39 14.54 -4.51
C TYR A 10 2.93 13.74 -5.70
N GLY A 11 2.06 13.42 -6.66
CA GLY A 11 2.47 12.85 -7.96
C GLY A 11 2.32 11.35 -8.10
N ASN A 12 1.53 10.69 -7.24
CA ASN A 12 1.14 9.27 -7.28
C ASN A 12 2.25 8.37 -7.84
N VAL A 13 3.21 8.03 -6.98
CA VAL A 13 4.38 7.21 -7.36
C VAL A 13 3.92 5.92 -8.03
N MET A 14 2.91 5.25 -7.47
CA MET A 14 2.32 4.05 -8.05
C MET A 14 1.83 4.26 -9.49
N PHE A 15 1.20 5.40 -9.79
CA PHE A 15 0.71 5.72 -11.13
C PHE A 15 1.86 5.87 -12.14
N VAL A 16 2.98 6.47 -11.74
CA VAL A 16 4.16 6.63 -12.61
C VAL A 16 4.72 5.29 -13.07
N TYR A 17 4.66 4.27 -12.20
CA TYR A 17 5.12 2.90 -12.50
C TYR A 17 4.03 1.98 -13.06
N GLY A 18 2.78 2.45 -13.18
CA GLY A 18 1.67 1.67 -13.73
C GLY A 18 1.49 0.30 -13.06
N ASP A 19 1.47 -0.76 -13.87
CA ASP A 19 1.26 -2.14 -13.40
C ASP A 19 2.37 -2.62 -12.43
N ASP A 20 3.61 -2.18 -12.61
CA ASP A 20 4.72 -2.53 -11.72
C ASP A 20 4.55 -1.88 -10.34
N GLY A 21 4.03 -0.65 -10.30
CA GLY A 21 3.70 0.03 -9.05
C GLY A 21 2.61 -0.71 -8.27
N LYS A 22 1.61 -1.24 -8.97
CA LYS A 22 0.56 -2.06 -8.36
C LYS A 22 1.10 -3.40 -7.86
N ALA A 23 1.94 -4.06 -8.66
CA ALA A 23 2.59 -5.31 -8.27
C ALA A 23 3.47 -5.13 -7.02
N TYR A 24 4.14 -3.98 -6.89
CA TYR A 24 4.92 -3.63 -5.71
C TYR A 24 4.06 -3.53 -4.45
N ILE A 25 2.92 -2.82 -4.52
CA ILE A 25 2.00 -2.69 -3.38
C ILE A 25 1.38 -4.03 -2.97
N ASP A 26 1.01 -4.87 -3.94
CA ASP A 26 0.56 -6.24 -3.66
C ASP A 26 1.63 -7.09 -2.98
N TRP A 27 2.89 -6.94 -3.39
CA TRP A 27 4.02 -7.61 -2.75
C TRP A 27 4.23 -7.11 -1.31
N CYS A 28 4.18 -5.80 -1.06
CA CYS A 28 4.28 -5.23 0.29
C CYS A 28 3.19 -5.76 1.22
N ALA A 29 1.95 -5.88 0.73
CA ALA A 29 0.83 -6.42 1.50
C ALA A 29 1.07 -7.90 1.87
N LYS A 30 1.45 -8.74 0.89
CA LYS A 30 1.77 -10.16 1.13
C LYS A 30 2.94 -10.35 2.10
N MET A 31 3.98 -9.51 1.97
CA MET A 31 5.11 -9.53 2.88
C MET A 31 4.67 -9.17 4.30
N ALA A 32 3.84 -8.14 4.47
CA ALA A 32 3.32 -7.75 5.79
C ALA A 32 2.45 -8.85 6.43
N GLU A 33 1.58 -9.50 5.65
CA GLU A 33 0.78 -10.65 6.12
C GLU A 33 1.65 -11.82 6.57
N SER A 34 2.76 -12.09 5.87
CA SER A 34 3.65 -13.22 6.17
C SER A 34 4.27 -13.16 7.58
N PHE A 35 4.36 -11.96 8.17
CA PHE A 35 4.88 -11.79 9.53
C PHE A 35 3.91 -12.22 10.63
N ASN A 36 2.62 -12.40 10.32
CA ASN A 36 1.60 -12.91 11.25
C ASN A 36 1.65 -12.29 12.66
N ILE A 37 1.74 -10.95 12.73
CA ILE A 37 1.99 -10.22 13.99
C ILE A 37 0.78 -10.16 14.94
N GLY A 38 -0.36 -10.70 14.54
CA GLY A 38 -1.59 -10.74 15.37
C GLY A 38 -2.37 -9.42 15.48
N VAL A 39 -1.92 -8.35 14.82
CA VAL A 39 -2.62 -7.05 14.74
C VAL A 39 -2.70 -6.55 13.29
N PRO A 40 -3.65 -5.66 12.96
CA PRO A 40 -3.80 -5.15 11.59
C PRO A 40 -2.63 -4.29 11.14
N TRP A 41 -2.34 -4.35 9.84
CA TRP A 41 -1.42 -3.44 9.17
C TRP A 41 -2.16 -2.26 8.55
N ILE A 42 -1.48 -1.11 8.50
CA ILE A 42 -1.97 0.11 7.86
C ILE A 42 -1.11 0.47 6.66
N MET A 43 -1.72 0.95 5.57
CA MET A 43 -1.07 1.66 4.47
C MET A 43 -1.62 3.10 4.41
N CYS A 44 -0.72 4.07 4.54
CA CYS A 44 -1.09 5.49 4.56
C CYS A 44 -1.08 6.05 3.13
N GLN A 45 -2.09 6.85 2.79
CA GLN A 45 -2.25 7.50 1.49
C GLN A 45 -2.17 6.50 0.32
N GLN A 46 -2.79 5.34 0.52
CA GLN A 46 -2.93 4.27 -0.47
C GLN A 46 -4.43 3.96 -0.70
N PRO A 47 -5.09 4.63 -1.67
CA PRO A 47 -6.53 4.50 -1.88
C PRO A 47 -6.98 3.07 -2.23
N ASP A 48 -6.12 2.34 -2.93
CA ASP A 48 -6.29 0.97 -3.41
C ASP A 48 -5.46 -0.06 -2.61
N ALA A 49 -5.21 0.22 -1.34
CA ALA A 49 -4.51 -0.71 -0.45
C ALA A 49 -5.11 -2.14 -0.53
N PRO A 50 -4.29 -3.18 -0.78
CA PRO A 50 -4.77 -4.55 -0.87
C PRO A 50 -5.37 -5.04 0.45
N GLN A 51 -6.45 -5.82 0.40
CA GLN A 51 -6.98 -6.47 1.61
C GLN A 51 -5.97 -7.49 2.15
N PRO A 52 -5.80 -7.60 3.48
CA PRO A 52 -6.56 -7.01 4.57
C PRO A 52 -5.95 -5.70 5.13
N MET A 53 -5.12 -5.00 4.35
CA MET A 53 -4.49 -3.76 4.81
C MET A 53 -5.56 -2.69 5.07
N THR A 54 -5.45 -2.04 6.23
CA THR A 54 -6.28 -0.87 6.55
C THR A 54 -5.70 0.33 5.84
N LYS A 55 -6.50 1.00 5.02
CA LYS A 55 -6.08 2.28 4.40
C LYS A 55 -6.30 3.44 5.36
N TYR A 56 -5.32 4.34 5.43
CA TYR A 56 -5.43 5.61 6.13
C TYR A 56 -5.22 6.75 5.14
N ILE A 57 -6.29 7.45 4.78
CA ILE A 57 -6.28 8.59 3.86
C ILE A 57 -6.65 9.84 4.66
N LYS A 58 -5.83 10.88 4.57
CA LYS A 58 -6.11 12.21 5.12
C LYS A 58 -7.04 12.99 4.19
#